data_AF-A0A2E4Y5C7-F1
#
_entry.id   AF-A0A2E4Y5C7-F1
#
_cell.length_a   1.000
_cell.length_b   1.000
_cell.length_c   1.000
_cell.angle_alpha   90.00
_cell.angle_beta   90.00
_cell.angle_gamma   90.00
#
_symmetry.space_group_name_H-M   'P 1'
#
loop_
_entity.id
_entity.type
_entity.pdbx_description
1 polymer ?
#
loop_
_entity_poly.entity_id
_entity_poly.type
_entity_poly.pdbx_seq_one_letter_code
_entity_poly.pdbx_strand_id
1 'polypeptide(L)'
;MPLFIKYFCLCLSITLVTSSLAQKKPTDKLGKYGNLIFKVENVQNPKKGPMLVLIYKKENWAPDKPKKAFKIVKVKIQSSTQEIIIKNIPFGTYAISLIHDVNSNNKLDTRWFPPGMPSEDVGASNNAEGGPFGPPPWDKAKFKVNKKEVRIKTIKMAHLYK
;
A
#
# COMPACT_ATOMS: atom_id res chain seq x y z
N MET A 1 -2.89 -68.88 -61.50
CA MET A 1 -4.34 -69.13 -61.36
C MET A 1 -4.72 -69.00 -59.89
N PRO A 2 -5.92 -68.48 -59.59
CA PRO A 2 -6.24 -67.47 -58.57
C PRO A 2 -6.22 -68.03 -57.14
N LEU A 3 -6.21 -67.25 -56.05
CA LEU A 3 -7.38 -66.54 -55.52
C LEU A 3 -6.98 -65.68 -54.30
N PHE A 4 -7.51 -64.46 -54.26
CA PHE A 4 -7.40 -63.49 -53.16
C PHE A 4 -8.07 -63.98 -51.87
N ILE A 5 -7.43 -63.81 -50.70
CA ILE A 5 -8.14 -63.58 -49.43
C ILE A 5 -7.46 -62.44 -48.65
N LYS A 6 -8.33 -61.50 -48.29
CA LYS A 6 -8.09 -60.21 -47.64
C LYS A 6 -7.58 -60.40 -46.21
N TYR A 7 -6.40 -59.87 -45.89
CA TYR A 7 -6.05 -59.56 -44.51
C TYR A 7 -6.19 -58.06 -44.28
N PHE A 8 -7.28 -57.76 -43.59
CA PHE A 8 -7.64 -56.50 -42.94
C PHE A 8 -6.55 -56.16 -41.91
N CYS A 9 -5.56 -55.35 -42.32
CA CYS A 9 -4.56 -54.83 -41.40
C CYS A 9 -5.17 -53.61 -40.68
N LEU A 10 -5.69 -53.86 -39.48
CA LEU A 10 -6.18 -52.83 -38.57
C LEU A 10 -4.97 -52.03 -38.04
N CYS A 11 -4.46 -51.10 -38.84
CA CYS A 11 -3.49 -50.11 -38.39
C CYS A 11 -4.24 -49.11 -37.50
N LEU A 12 -4.21 -49.35 -36.19
CA LEU A 12 -4.65 -48.41 -35.16
C LEU A 12 -3.66 -47.22 -35.15
N SER A 13 -3.81 -46.28 -36.10
CA SER A 13 -3.03 -45.04 -36.09
C SER A 13 -3.59 -44.12 -35.00
N ILE A 14 -3.11 -44.31 -33.78
CA ILE A 14 -3.25 -43.32 -32.71
C ILE A 14 -2.39 -42.13 -33.13
N THR A 15 -3.00 -41.16 -33.82
CA THR A 15 -2.41 -39.83 -33.99
C THR A 15 -2.30 -39.20 -32.60
N LEU A 16 -1.11 -39.27 -32.02
CA LEU A 16 -0.70 -38.39 -30.92
C LEU A 16 -0.75 -36.96 -31.47
N VAL A 17 -1.90 -36.31 -31.28
CA VAL A 17 -2.01 -34.86 -31.39
C VAL A 17 -1.17 -34.31 -30.24
N THR A 18 0.10 -34.05 -30.51
CA THR A 18 0.93 -33.20 -29.65
C THR A 18 0.40 -31.79 -29.82
N SER A 19 -0.74 -31.51 -29.19
CA SER A 19 -1.11 -30.13 -28.93
C SER A 19 0.01 -29.57 -28.08
N SER A 20 0.89 -28.80 -28.72
CA SER A 20 1.79 -27.93 -27.98
C SER A 20 0.86 -26.97 -27.25
N LEU A 21 0.53 -27.29 -26.00
CA LEU A 21 0.33 -26.25 -25.02
C LEU A 21 1.65 -25.49 -25.04
N ALA A 22 1.73 -24.49 -25.91
CA ALA A 22 2.59 -23.35 -25.71
C ALA A 22 2.21 -22.87 -24.32
N GLN A 23 2.92 -23.39 -23.31
CA GLN A 23 2.85 -22.89 -21.96
C GLN A 23 3.26 -21.43 -22.13
N LYS A 24 2.26 -20.56 -22.16
CA LYS A 24 2.46 -19.13 -22.07
C LYS A 24 3.09 -18.95 -20.70
N LYS A 25 4.43 -19.00 -20.66
CA LYS A 25 5.24 -18.81 -19.47
C LYS A 25 4.66 -17.56 -18.81
N PRO A 26 4.24 -17.62 -17.52
CA PRO A 26 3.76 -16.44 -16.84
C PRO A 26 4.84 -15.40 -17.04
N THR A 27 4.52 -14.35 -17.78
CA THR A 27 5.43 -13.23 -17.93
C THR A 27 5.39 -12.58 -16.57
N ASP A 28 6.27 -13.02 -15.68
CA ASP A 28 6.54 -12.36 -14.41
C ASP A 28 6.91 -10.93 -14.78
N LYS A 29 5.94 -10.01 -14.73
CA LYS A 29 6.25 -8.65 -14.34
C LYS A 29 6.74 -8.80 -12.90
N LEU A 30 8.03 -9.09 -12.74
CA LEU A 30 8.68 -9.19 -11.45
C LEU A 30 8.65 -7.79 -10.85
N GLY A 31 7.51 -7.44 -10.27
CA GLY A 31 7.32 -6.23 -9.50
C GLY A 31 8.38 -6.28 -8.42
N LYS A 32 9.29 -5.30 -8.42
CA LYS A 32 10.23 -5.19 -7.32
C LYS A 32 9.45 -4.65 -6.12
N TYR A 33 9.51 -5.36 -4.99
CA TYR A 33 8.84 -4.99 -3.74
C TYR A 33 9.88 -4.68 -2.66
N GLY A 34 9.52 -3.77 -1.76
CA GLY A 34 10.30 -3.41 -0.59
C GLY A 34 9.47 -3.36 0.68
N ASN A 35 10.15 -3.44 1.82
CA ASN A 35 9.62 -3.20 3.15
C ASN A 35 9.87 -1.74 3.52
N LEU A 36 8.80 -1.04 3.86
CA LEU A 36 8.83 0.32 4.35
C LEU A 36 8.87 0.30 5.87
N ILE A 37 9.84 0.96 6.46
CA ILE A 37 10.08 0.98 7.91
C ILE A 37 10.14 2.43 8.39
N PHE A 38 9.44 2.76 9.46
CA PHE A 38 9.49 4.08 10.07
C PHE A 38 9.08 4.05 11.54
N LYS A 39 9.58 5.03 12.29
CA LYS A 39 9.19 5.26 13.67
C LYS A 39 8.11 6.34 13.73
N VAL A 40 7.15 6.19 14.62
CA VAL A 40 6.20 7.24 15.01
C VAL A 40 6.52 7.73 16.41
N GLU A 41 6.33 9.02 16.65
CA GLU A 41 6.56 9.67 17.94
C GLU A 41 5.42 10.66 18.25
N ASN A 42 5.32 11.06 19.52
CA ASN A 42 4.30 11.96 20.05
C ASN A 42 2.86 11.45 19.92
N VAL A 43 2.65 10.13 19.93
CA VAL A 43 1.29 9.58 19.90
C VAL A 43 0.59 9.84 21.24
N GLN A 44 -0.47 10.65 21.22
CA GLN A 44 -1.30 10.88 22.40
C GLN A 44 -2.32 9.76 22.58
N ASN A 45 -2.66 9.46 23.84
CA ASN A 45 -3.57 8.39 24.24
C ASN A 45 -3.26 7.03 23.57
N PRO A 46 -1.99 6.56 23.63
CA PRO A 46 -1.63 5.30 23.00
C PRO A 46 -2.51 4.18 23.56
N LYS A 47 -2.85 3.19 22.72
CA LYS A 47 -3.80 2.08 22.96
C LYS A 47 -5.28 2.41 22.78
N LYS A 48 -5.66 3.69 22.66
CA LYS A 48 -7.04 4.08 22.39
C LYS A 48 -7.27 4.17 20.88
N GLY A 49 -7.65 3.04 20.28
CA GLY A 49 -7.90 2.93 18.84
C GLY A 49 -6.65 2.58 18.00
N PRO A 50 -6.83 2.24 16.71
CA PRO A 50 -5.72 1.98 15.80
C PRO A 50 -5.13 3.25 15.20
N MET A 51 -3.88 3.18 14.75
CA MET A 51 -3.33 4.14 13.81
C MET A 51 -3.60 3.67 12.38
N LEU A 52 -4.21 4.53 11.57
CA LEU A 52 -4.34 4.35 10.14
C LEU A 52 -3.09 4.90 9.45
N VAL A 53 -2.35 4.03 8.77
CA VAL A 53 -1.28 4.43 7.86
C VAL A 53 -1.84 4.48 6.44
N LEU A 54 -1.98 5.69 5.92
CA LEU A 54 -2.53 5.97 4.61
C LEU A 54 -1.38 6.23 3.63
N ILE A 55 -1.19 5.33 2.67
CA ILE A 55 -0.13 5.41 1.68
C ILE A 55 -0.72 5.89 0.36
N TYR A 56 -0.14 6.93 -0.21
CA TYR A 56 -0.62 7.56 -1.45
C TYR A 56 0.42 7.52 -2.55
N LYS A 57 -0.06 7.48 -3.79
CA LYS A 57 0.68 7.90 -4.99
C LYS A 57 0.36 9.36 -5.33
N LYS A 58 1.13 9.98 -6.22
CA LYS A 58 1.03 11.41 -6.54
C LYS A 58 -0.38 11.79 -7.00
N GLU A 59 -0.94 11.01 -7.90
CA GLU A 59 -2.25 11.22 -8.53
C GLU A 59 -3.42 11.26 -7.53
N ASN A 60 -3.26 10.63 -6.37
CA ASN A 60 -4.32 10.49 -5.37
C ASN A 60 -3.98 11.17 -4.05
N TRP A 61 -2.92 11.99 -4.00
CA TRP A 61 -2.50 12.66 -2.77
C TRP A 61 -3.63 13.51 -2.18
N ALA A 62 -4.16 13.04 -1.05
CA ALA A 62 -5.20 13.72 -0.28
C ALA A 62 -5.11 13.19 1.15
N PRO A 63 -4.16 13.69 1.96
CA PRO A 63 -3.83 13.10 3.27
C PRO A 63 -4.95 13.24 4.32
N ASP A 64 -5.97 14.04 4.02
CA ASP A 64 -7.23 14.24 4.74
C ASP A 64 -8.34 13.26 4.30
N LYS A 65 -8.15 12.49 3.22
CA LYS A 65 -9.18 11.64 2.60
C LYS A 65 -8.72 10.19 2.52
N PRO A 66 -8.92 9.38 3.58
CA PRO A 66 -8.52 7.97 3.62
C PRO A 66 -8.96 7.15 2.40
N LYS A 67 -10.15 7.42 1.86
CA LYS A 67 -10.71 6.73 0.67
C LYS A 67 -9.87 6.87 -0.60
N LYS A 68 -8.99 7.87 -0.69
CA LYS A 68 -8.10 8.08 -1.84
C LYS A 68 -6.74 7.37 -1.69
N ALA A 69 -6.46 6.77 -0.52
CA ALA A 69 -5.19 6.09 -0.29
C ALA A 69 -5.03 4.89 -1.25
N PHE A 70 -3.83 4.75 -1.80
CA PHE A 70 -3.44 3.56 -2.55
C PHE A 70 -3.45 2.31 -1.66
N LYS A 71 -3.08 2.47 -0.37
CA LYS A 71 -3.12 1.41 0.63
C LYS A 71 -3.41 2.00 2.00
N ILE A 72 -4.27 1.34 2.75
CA ILE A 72 -4.54 1.64 4.17
C ILE A 72 -4.03 0.47 5.00
N VAL A 73 -3.23 0.73 6.02
CA VAL A 73 -2.78 -0.27 6.98
C VAL A 73 -3.21 0.17 8.37
N LYS A 74 -3.92 -0.69 9.09
CA LYS A 74 -4.28 -0.45 10.50
C LYS A 74 -3.21 -1.04 11.39
N VAL A 75 -2.67 -0.22 12.30
CA VAL A 75 -1.60 -0.60 13.22
C VAL A 75 -2.08 -0.37 14.65
N LYS A 76 -2.01 -1.41 15.49
CA LYS A 76 -2.25 -1.25 16.93
C LYS A 76 -1.07 -0.50 17.55
N ILE A 77 -1.34 0.63 18.20
CA ILE A 77 -0.32 1.41 18.91
C ILE A 77 -0.33 1.05 20.39
N GLN A 78 0.85 0.84 20.96
CA GLN A 78 1.02 0.41 22.36
C GLN A 78 1.72 1.45 23.25
N SER A 79 2.39 2.43 22.65
CA SER A 79 3.20 3.44 23.32
C SER A 79 3.20 4.75 22.56
N SER A 80 3.65 5.84 23.20
CA SER A 80 3.79 7.16 22.57
C SER A 80 4.78 7.18 21.39
N THR A 81 5.58 6.12 21.28
CA THR A 81 6.61 5.91 20.28
C THR A 81 6.61 4.46 19.82
N GLN A 82 6.58 4.18 18.52
CA GLN A 82 6.54 2.81 18.00
C GLN A 82 7.20 2.70 16.61
N GLU A 83 7.91 1.60 16.33
CA GLU A 83 8.37 1.27 14.97
C GLU A 83 7.25 0.54 14.21
N ILE A 84 7.04 0.94 12.95
CA ILE A 84 6.05 0.38 12.04
C ILE A 84 6.77 -0.18 10.82
N ILE A 85 6.41 -1.40 10.45
CA ILE A 85 6.94 -2.10 9.27
C ILE A 85 5.80 -2.46 8.34
N ILE A 86 5.84 -1.96 7.11
CA ILE A 86 4.87 -2.25 6.06
C ILE A 86 5.56 -3.05 4.96
N LYS A 87 5.19 -4.32 4.87
CA LYS A 87 5.77 -5.27 3.92
C LYS A 87 5.13 -5.17 2.54
N ASN A 88 5.87 -5.65 1.54
CA ASN A 88 5.41 -5.86 0.17
C ASN A 88 4.82 -4.59 -0.46
N ILE A 89 5.54 -3.47 -0.34
CA ILE A 89 5.23 -2.23 -1.06
C ILE A 89 5.92 -2.29 -2.43
N PRO A 90 5.18 -2.18 -3.56
CA PRO A 90 5.80 -2.09 -4.87
C PRO A 90 6.81 -0.94 -4.92
N PHE A 91 7.86 -1.07 -5.71
CA PHE A 91 8.77 0.04 -5.94
C PHE A 91 8.01 1.20 -6.59
N GLY A 92 8.31 2.41 -6.14
CA GLY A 92 7.58 3.61 -6.55
C GLY A 92 7.89 4.81 -5.66
N THR A 93 7.17 5.91 -5.90
CA THR A 93 7.23 7.12 -5.07
C THR A 93 5.91 7.27 -4.34
N TYR A 94 6.00 7.47 -3.03
CA TYR A 94 4.86 7.46 -2.13
C TYR A 94 4.92 8.62 -1.15
N ALA A 95 3.79 8.96 -0.56
CA ALA A 95 3.70 9.77 0.64
C ALA A 95 2.78 9.08 1.66
N ILE A 96 3.02 9.32 2.94
CA ILE A 96 2.24 8.77 4.05
C ILE A 96 1.50 9.89 4.75
N SER A 97 0.24 9.64 5.09
CA SER A 97 -0.51 10.35 6.13
C SER A 97 -0.85 9.35 7.24
N LEU A 98 -0.70 9.76 8.49
CA LEU A 98 -1.06 9.02 9.70
C LEU A 98 -2.27 9.67 10.33
N ILE A 99 -3.24 8.85 10.72
CA ILE A 99 -4.39 9.25 11.55
C ILE A 99 -4.43 8.33 12.75
N HIS A 100 -4.45 8.87 13.97
CA HIS A 100 -4.77 8.08 15.14
C HIS A 100 -6.29 8.05 15.35
N ASP A 101 -6.93 6.98 14.88
CA ASP A 101 -8.38 6.81 14.87
C ASP A 101 -8.86 6.32 16.24
N VAL A 102 -9.02 7.27 17.16
CA VAL A 102 -9.27 7.04 18.58
C VAL A 102 -10.65 6.44 18.83
N ASN A 103 -11.62 6.75 17.98
CA ASN A 103 -12.98 6.23 18.07
C ASN A 103 -13.26 5.02 17.13
N SER A 104 -12.25 4.61 16.34
CA SER A 104 -12.30 3.45 15.45
C SER A 104 -13.34 3.54 14.31
N ASN A 105 -13.67 4.74 13.86
CA ASN A 105 -14.65 4.97 12.79
C ASN A 105 -14.05 4.92 11.36
N ASN A 106 -12.72 4.77 11.26
CA ASN A 106 -11.92 4.71 10.03
C ASN A 106 -11.96 5.98 9.16
N LYS A 107 -12.25 7.13 9.77
CA LYS A 107 -12.32 8.43 9.12
C LYS A 107 -11.36 9.40 9.82
N LEU A 108 -11.09 10.51 9.15
CA LEU A 108 -10.52 11.67 9.81
C LEU A 108 -11.67 12.50 10.36
N ASP A 109 -11.80 12.54 11.69
CA ASP A 109 -12.74 13.46 12.32
C ASP A 109 -12.15 14.86 12.39
N THR A 110 -13.03 15.86 12.23
CA THR A 110 -12.66 17.27 12.24
C THR A 110 -13.53 18.04 13.23
N ARG A 111 -12.95 19.07 13.84
CA ARG A 111 -13.65 19.96 14.78
C ARG A 111 -14.49 20.98 14.00
N TRP A 112 -15.55 21.45 14.65
CA TRP A 112 -16.41 22.53 14.12
C TRP A 112 -15.70 23.90 14.12
N PHE A 113 -14.88 24.18 15.14
CA PHE A 113 -14.11 25.42 15.25
C PHE A 113 -12.69 25.13 15.76
N PRO A 114 -11.63 25.54 15.03
CA PRO A 114 -11.66 26.03 13.64
C PRO A 114 -12.11 24.92 12.66
N PRO A 115 -12.87 25.24 11.61
CA PRO A 115 -13.44 24.24 10.70
C PRO A 115 -12.35 23.52 9.91
N GLY A 116 -12.49 22.20 9.79
CA GLY A 116 -11.57 21.35 9.01
C GLY A 116 -10.29 20.95 9.75
N MET A 117 -10.06 21.44 10.97
CA MET A 117 -8.94 20.99 11.79
C MET A 117 -9.24 19.58 12.33
N PRO A 118 -8.32 18.62 12.19
CA PRO A 118 -8.48 17.30 12.79
C PRO A 118 -8.80 17.36 14.28
N SER A 119 -9.79 16.59 14.71
CA SER A 119 -10.01 16.38 16.14
C SER A 119 -8.99 15.42 16.75
N GLU A 120 -8.38 14.60 15.91
CA GLU A 120 -7.41 13.56 16.25
C GLU A 120 -5.99 13.93 15.83
N ASP A 121 -5.02 13.28 16.46
CA ASP A 121 -3.62 13.44 16.10
C ASP A 121 -3.34 12.85 14.73
N VAL A 122 -2.63 13.63 13.93
CA VAL A 122 -2.26 13.28 12.57
C VAL A 122 -0.78 13.60 12.31
N GLY A 123 -0.17 12.92 11.33
CA GLY A 123 1.21 13.19 10.89
C GLY A 123 1.43 12.86 9.41
N ALA A 124 2.50 13.36 8.81
CA ALA A 124 2.86 13.02 7.42
C ALA A 124 4.34 12.68 7.26
N SER A 125 4.66 11.88 6.23
CA SER A 125 6.05 11.57 5.89
C SER A 125 6.87 12.85 5.67
N ASN A 126 8.17 12.74 5.96
CA ASN A 126 9.11 13.86 6.06
C ASN A 126 8.77 14.92 7.12
N ASN A 127 7.74 14.69 7.96
CA ASN A 127 7.12 15.72 8.79
C ASN A 127 6.69 16.93 7.95
N ALA A 128 6.13 16.65 6.77
CA ALA A 128 5.59 17.69 5.91
C ALA A 128 4.40 18.34 6.60
N GLU A 129 4.48 19.66 6.75
CA GLU A 129 3.42 20.47 7.35
C GLU A 129 2.55 21.08 6.25
N GLY A 130 1.25 21.09 6.49
CA GLY A 130 0.30 21.91 5.76
C GLY A 130 0.36 23.37 6.22
N GLY A 131 -0.58 24.15 5.71
CA GLY A 131 -0.77 25.54 6.09
C GLY A 131 -2.25 25.89 6.21
N PRO A 132 -2.58 27.18 6.23
CA PRO A 132 -3.95 27.65 6.48
C PRO A 132 -4.97 27.16 5.46
N PHE A 133 -4.48 26.80 4.26
CA PHE A 133 -5.30 26.36 3.13
C PHE A 133 -5.28 24.84 2.93
N GLY A 134 -4.91 24.10 3.96
CA GLY A 134 -5.07 22.64 4.02
C GLY A 134 -3.75 21.87 4.08
N PRO A 135 -3.77 20.61 3.62
CA PRO A 135 -2.70 19.67 3.91
C PRO A 135 -1.37 19.98 3.21
N PRO A 136 -0.26 19.32 3.62
CA PRO A 136 1.04 19.50 2.99
C PRO A 136 1.02 19.14 1.50
N PRO A 137 1.80 19.85 0.67
CA PRO A 137 1.97 19.50 -0.73
C PRO A 137 2.73 18.18 -0.88
N TRP A 138 2.38 17.41 -1.92
CA TRP A 138 3.01 16.12 -2.24
C TRP A 138 4.54 16.18 -2.23
N ASP A 139 5.11 17.23 -2.81
CA ASP A 139 6.56 17.36 -2.96
C ASP A 139 7.30 17.48 -1.63
N LYS A 140 6.65 17.96 -0.57
CA LYS A 140 7.22 17.98 0.78
C LYS A 140 7.10 16.61 1.47
N ALA A 141 6.07 15.83 1.16
CA ALA A 141 5.79 14.56 1.84
C ALA A 141 6.40 13.33 1.14
N LYS A 142 6.71 13.40 -0.16
CA LYS A 142 7.09 12.23 -0.95
C LYS A 142 8.44 11.60 -0.55
N PHE A 143 8.54 10.30 -0.74
CA PHE A 143 9.76 9.50 -0.63
C PHE A 143 9.73 8.34 -1.65
N LYS A 144 10.88 7.68 -1.85
CA LYS A 144 11.01 6.60 -2.85
C LYS A 144 11.19 5.24 -2.18
N VAL A 145 10.44 4.25 -2.64
CA VAL A 145 10.68 2.83 -2.36
C VAL A 145 11.37 2.22 -3.58
N ASN A 146 12.65 1.91 -3.47
CA ASN A 146 13.48 1.44 -4.60
C ASN A 146 14.46 0.31 -4.23
N LYS A 147 14.32 -0.27 -3.03
CA LYS A 147 15.14 -1.36 -2.53
C LYS A 147 14.32 -2.23 -1.58
N LYS A 148 14.87 -3.40 -1.21
CA LYS A 148 14.19 -4.38 -0.34
C LYS A 148 13.81 -3.81 1.03
N GLU A 149 14.59 -2.88 1.57
CA GLU A 149 14.30 -2.23 2.85
C GLU A 149 14.52 -0.72 2.75
N VAL A 150 13.48 0.04 3.08
CA VAL A 150 13.46 1.49 2.99
C VAL A 150 13.04 2.04 4.34
N ARG A 151 14.01 2.62 5.06
CA ARG A 151 13.78 3.37 6.28
C ARG A 151 13.54 4.83 5.92
N ILE A 152 12.41 5.38 6.32
CA ILE A 152 12.12 6.81 6.17
C ILE A 152 12.26 7.53 7.52
N LYS A 153 12.27 8.87 7.47
CA LYS A 153 12.33 9.71 8.67
C LYS A 153 11.18 9.38 9.63
N THR A 154 11.47 9.46 10.93
CA THR A 154 10.46 9.41 11.98
C THR A 154 9.34 10.41 11.69
N ILE A 155 8.09 9.97 11.83
CA ILE A 155 6.90 10.78 11.65
C ILE A 155 6.40 11.20 13.04
N LYS A 156 6.40 12.49 13.31
CA LYS A 156 5.85 13.08 14.52
C LYS A 156 4.35 13.31 14.32
N MET A 157 3.55 12.85 15.27
CA MET A 157 2.15 13.25 15.35
C MET A 157 2.07 14.70 15.85
N ALA A 158 0.98 15.41 15.48
CA ALA A 158 0.59 16.77 15.91
C ALA A 158 0.74 17.92 14.89
N HIS A 159 1.12 17.69 13.62
CA HIS A 159 1.65 18.78 12.77
C HIS A 159 1.20 18.82 11.30
N LEU A 160 0.00 18.37 10.97
CA LEU A 160 -0.44 18.42 9.56
C LEU A 160 -1.07 19.75 9.13
N TYR A 161 -1.66 20.53 10.04
CA TYR A 161 -2.37 21.77 9.71
C TYR A 161 -1.88 22.90 10.62
N LYS A 162 -1.62 24.08 10.05
CA LYS A 162 -1.14 25.28 10.74
C LYS A 162 -2.01 26.47 10.36
#